data_AF-A0A4P6RCN1-F1
#
_entry.id   AF-A0A4P6RCN1-F1
#
_cell.length_a   1.000
_cell.length_b   1.000
_cell.length_c   1.000
_cell.angle_alpha   90.00
_cell.angle_beta   90.00
_cell.angle_gamma   90.00
#
_symmetry.space_group_name_H-M   'P 1'
#
loop_
_entity.id
_entity.type
_entity.pdbx_description
1 polymer ?
#
loop_
_entity_poly.entity_id
_entity_poly.type
_entity_poly.pdbx_seq_one_letter_code
_entity_poly.pdbx_strand_id
1 'polypeptide(L)'
;MADDIRENAMAGGTPARLRGLAANGNSISPTLEEVASAMPVATMEEKGMASAGQGIVEYSIVGEGSVDIPLPYYGIFLFVSEELDGSSLLFHLAYYKKDFKAVIDSSNIVGNLFNIEQIKDGSKTIRVTNLRSSVQRFSINRL
;
A
#
# COMPACT_ATOMS: atom_id res chain seq x y z
N MET A 1 -21.47 18.33 8.67
CA MET A 1 -20.52 19.01 9.58
C MET A 1 -21.21 19.79 10.72
N ALA A 2 -22.45 20.25 10.57
CA ALA A 2 -23.19 20.93 11.65
C ALA A 2 -23.87 19.99 12.67
N ASP A 3 -23.92 18.68 12.41
CA ASP A 3 -24.58 17.69 13.28
C ASP A 3 -23.63 17.04 14.30
N ASP A 4 -22.36 16.83 13.94
CA ASP A 4 -21.35 16.28 14.86
C ASP A 4 -20.99 17.25 16.01
N ILE A 5 -21.07 18.55 15.76
CA ILE A 5 -20.73 19.59 16.75
C ILE A 5 -21.86 19.75 17.78
N ARG A 6 -23.11 19.38 17.43
CA ARG A 6 -24.26 19.43 18.34
C ARG A 6 -24.28 18.27 19.35
N GLU A 7 -23.68 17.13 19.04
CA GLU A 7 -23.68 15.96 19.95
C GLU A 7 -22.71 16.12 21.14
N ASN A 8 -21.64 16.91 20.97
CA ASN A 8 -20.61 17.12 22.00
C ASN A 8 -20.63 18.52 22.63
N ALA A 9 -21.66 19.33 22.38
CA ALA A 9 -21.81 20.64 23.01
C ALA A 9 -22.14 20.48 24.50
N MET A 10 -21.09 20.61 25.30
CA MET A 10 -21.02 20.38 26.74
C MET A 10 -22.06 21.18 27.53
N ALA A 11 -23.05 20.47 28.08
CA ALA A 11 -23.99 20.98 29.08
C ALA A 11 -23.92 20.18 30.40
N GLY A 12 -22.71 19.86 30.87
CA GLY A 12 -22.48 19.27 32.20
C GLY A 12 -23.10 17.89 32.46
N GLY A 13 -23.62 17.21 31.43
CA GLY A 13 -24.24 15.89 31.52
C GLY A 13 -23.34 14.80 30.94
N THR A 14 -23.33 13.64 31.59
CA THR A 14 -22.74 12.39 31.09
C THR A 14 -23.20 12.14 29.63
N PRO A 15 -22.28 11.89 28.68
CA PRO A 15 -22.64 11.59 27.29
C PRO A 15 -23.67 10.46 27.22
N ALA A 16 -24.76 10.65 26.47
CA ALA A 16 -25.82 9.63 26.34
C ALA A 16 -25.26 8.32 25.74
N ARG A 17 -24.23 8.40 24.89
CA ARG A 17 -23.41 7.28 24.41
C ARG A 17 -21.98 7.80 24.15
N LEU A 18 -20.96 7.15 24.71
CA LEU A 18 -19.58 7.38 24.26
C LEU A 18 -19.39 6.66 22.92
N ARG A 19 -19.04 7.38 21.84
CA ARG A 19 -18.57 6.74 20.60
C ARG A 19 -17.37 5.89 20.96
N GLY A 20 -17.42 4.59 20.66
CA GLY A 20 -16.38 3.65 21.08
C GLY A 20 -16.71 2.82 22.33
N LEU A 21 -17.86 3.01 22.98
CA LEU A 21 -18.34 2.12 24.06
C LEU A 21 -19.70 1.47 23.77
N ALA A 22 -19.83 0.20 24.14
CA ALA A 22 -21.08 -0.55 24.18
C ALA A 22 -21.99 -0.05 25.31
N ALA A 23 -23.25 -0.46 25.30
CA ALA A 23 -24.22 -0.07 26.33
C ALA A 23 -23.82 -0.47 27.76
N ASN A 24 -22.92 -1.45 27.92
CA ASN A 24 -22.36 -1.90 29.20
C ASN A 24 -21.00 -1.23 29.54
N GLY A 25 -20.57 -0.23 28.77
CA GLY A 25 -19.31 0.49 29.02
C GLY A 25 -18.04 -0.19 28.51
N ASN A 26 -18.16 -1.33 27.81
CA ASN A 26 -17.02 -1.99 27.18
C ASN A 26 -16.61 -1.28 25.89
N SER A 27 -15.33 -1.31 25.56
CA SER A 27 -14.84 -0.85 24.25
C SER A 27 -15.54 -1.62 23.12
N ILE A 28 -16.07 -0.90 22.12
CA ILE A 28 -16.48 -1.44 20.82
C ILE A 28 -15.39 -1.24 19.76
N SER A 29 -14.17 -0.90 20.16
CA SER A 29 -13.04 -0.90 19.24
C SER A 29 -12.86 -2.30 18.67
N PRO A 30 -12.60 -2.43 17.36
CA PRO A 30 -12.31 -3.72 16.77
C PRO A 30 -11.09 -4.32 17.47
N THR A 31 -11.16 -5.63 17.72
CA THR A 31 -10.03 -6.42 18.19
C THR A 31 -8.92 -6.42 17.14
N LEU A 32 -7.68 -6.68 17.57
CA LEU A 32 -6.56 -6.80 16.64
C LEU A 32 -6.79 -7.90 15.60
N GLU A 33 -7.48 -8.99 15.98
CA GLU A 33 -7.84 -10.07 15.06
C GLU A 33 -8.89 -9.63 14.04
N GLU A 34 -9.90 -8.85 14.44
CA GLU A 34 -10.87 -8.28 13.50
C GLU A 34 -10.21 -7.27 12.55
N VAL A 35 -9.30 -6.44 13.04
CA VAL A 35 -8.52 -5.51 12.20
C VAL A 35 -7.63 -6.28 11.23
N ALA A 36 -6.90 -7.29 11.69
CA ALA A 36 -6.03 -8.10 10.84
C ALA A 36 -6.83 -8.86 9.78
N SER A 37 -8.00 -9.40 10.12
CA SER A 37 -8.91 -10.06 9.18
C SER A 37 -9.46 -9.10 8.11
N ALA A 38 -9.75 -7.86 8.50
CA ALA A 38 -10.22 -6.82 7.58
C ALA A 38 -9.11 -6.21 6.70
N MET A 39 -7.84 -6.46 7.04
CA MET A 39 -6.67 -5.99 6.28
C MET A 39 -6.10 -7.15 5.46
N PRO A 40 -6.54 -7.34 4.20
CA PRO A 40 -6.09 -8.48 3.40
C PRO A 40 -4.58 -8.40 3.18
N VAL A 41 -3.89 -9.49 3.51
CA VAL A 41 -2.43 -9.64 3.33
C VAL A 41 -2.18 -10.29 1.96
N ALA A 42 -1.15 -9.84 1.26
CA ALA A 42 -0.79 -10.44 -0.01
C ALA A 42 -0.20 -11.85 0.21
N THR A 43 -0.64 -12.83 -0.56
CA THR A 43 -0.11 -14.19 -0.66
C THR A 43 0.15 -14.51 -2.14
N MET A 44 0.67 -15.70 -2.44
CA MET A 44 0.80 -16.19 -3.81
C MET A 44 -0.55 -16.34 -4.51
N GLU A 45 -1.64 -16.55 -3.76
CA GLU A 45 -2.99 -16.75 -4.29
C GLU A 45 -3.85 -15.48 -4.23
N GLU A 46 -3.64 -14.61 -3.25
CA GLU A 46 -4.44 -13.41 -3.00
C GLU A 46 -3.58 -12.14 -3.02
N LYS A 47 -4.05 -11.06 -3.66
CA LYS A 47 -3.26 -9.82 -3.78
C LYS A 47 -3.33 -8.91 -2.56
N GLY A 48 -3.88 -9.35 -1.43
CA GLY A 48 -3.97 -8.52 -0.23
C GLY A 48 -4.69 -7.19 -0.47
N MET A 49 -4.20 -6.10 0.13
CA MET A 49 -4.73 -4.75 -0.09
C MET A 49 -4.65 -4.26 -1.55
N ALA A 50 -3.78 -4.86 -2.38
CA ALA A 50 -3.76 -4.55 -3.81
C ALA A 50 -5.02 -5.03 -4.54
N SER A 51 -5.71 -6.06 -4.04
CA SER A 51 -6.99 -6.51 -4.61
C SER A 51 -8.09 -5.45 -4.54
N ALA A 52 -8.03 -4.58 -3.54
CA ALA A 52 -8.92 -3.43 -3.37
C ALA A 52 -8.42 -2.16 -4.09
N GLY A 53 -7.20 -2.19 -4.63
CA GLY A 53 -6.61 -1.08 -5.39
C GLY A 53 -7.25 -0.90 -6.76
N GLN A 54 -7.27 0.33 -7.27
CA GLN A 54 -7.73 0.60 -8.63
C GLN A 54 -6.64 0.23 -9.64
N GLY A 55 -6.96 -0.67 -10.58
CA GLY A 55 -6.14 -0.93 -11.77
C GLY A 55 -4.86 -1.72 -11.50
N ILE A 56 -5.00 -2.95 -11.01
CA ILE A 56 -3.91 -3.93 -10.94
C ILE A 56 -3.32 -4.11 -12.34
N VAL A 57 -2.07 -3.73 -12.53
CA VAL A 57 -1.32 -4.07 -13.75
C VAL A 57 -0.21 -5.04 -13.37
N GLU A 58 -0.28 -6.23 -13.95
CA GLU A 58 0.65 -7.33 -13.72
C GLU A 58 1.80 -7.28 -14.74
N TYR A 59 2.99 -7.60 -14.26
CA TYR A 59 4.22 -7.62 -15.05
C TYR A 59 5.00 -8.89 -14.79
N SER A 60 5.67 -9.37 -15.81
CA SER A 60 6.62 -10.49 -15.74
C SER A 60 7.91 -10.09 -16.43
N ILE A 61 9.04 -10.25 -15.75
CA ILE A 61 10.36 -9.98 -16.30
C ILE A 61 11.15 -11.29 -16.30
N VAL A 62 11.64 -11.67 -17.47
CA VAL A 62 12.43 -12.89 -17.67
C VAL A 62 13.92 -12.56 -17.54
N GLY A 63 14.64 -13.33 -16.73
CA GLY A 63 16.07 -13.11 -16.48
C GLY A 63 16.35 -11.72 -15.90
N GLU A 64 17.59 -11.26 -16.01
CA GLU A 64 18.05 -9.95 -15.50
C GLU A 64 17.59 -8.75 -16.36
N GLY A 65 16.36 -8.84 -16.90
CA GLY A 65 15.76 -7.80 -17.72
C GLY A 65 15.18 -6.63 -16.93
N SER A 66 14.65 -5.64 -17.64
CA SER A 66 13.96 -4.50 -17.06
C SER A 66 12.76 -4.07 -17.88
N VAL A 67 11.78 -3.47 -17.24
CA VAL A 67 10.61 -2.86 -17.88
C VAL A 67 10.43 -1.42 -17.40
N ASP A 68 10.09 -0.53 -18.33
CA ASP A 68 9.72 0.86 -18.05
C ASP A 68 8.21 0.96 -17.95
N ILE A 69 7.71 1.41 -16.80
CA ILE A 69 6.30 1.44 -16.47
C ILE A 69 5.84 2.90 -16.34
N PRO A 70 5.04 3.42 -17.29
CA PRO A 70 4.47 4.74 -17.18
C PRO A 70 3.31 4.74 -16.17
N LEU A 71 3.40 5.59 -15.16
CA LEU A 71 2.34 5.81 -14.18
C LEU A 71 1.58 7.11 -14.48
N PRO A 72 0.27 7.17 -14.26
CA PRO A 72 -0.54 8.32 -14.71
C PRO A 72 -0.30 9.59 -13.87
N TYR A 73 0.10 9.44 -12.61
CA TYR A 73 0.23 10.53 -11.63
C TYR A 73 1.44 10.34 -10.72
N TYR A 74 1.93 11.45 -10.15
CA TYR A 74 2.79 11.41 -8.95
C TYR A 74 1.96 11.01 -7.74
N GLY A 75 2.55 10.33 -6.77
CA GLY A 75 1.80 9.85 -5.61
C GLY A 75 2.41 8.62 -4.97
N ILE A 76 1.62 7.96 -4.13
CA ILE A 76 2.00 6.74 -3.43
C ILE A 76 1.45 5.55 -4.21
N PHE A 77 2.29 4.54 -4.38
CA PHE A 77 1.97 3.31 -5.09
C PHE A 77 2.36 2.11 -4.23
N LEU A 78 1.58 1.05 -4.35
CA LEU A 78 1.84 -0.25 -3.76
C LEU A 78 2.38 -1.19 -4.83
N PHE A 79 3.62 -1.61 -4.66
CA PHE A 79 4.26 -2.68 -5.42
C PHE A 79 4.08 -3.99 -4.66
N VAL A 80 3.62 -5.04 -5.33
CA VAL A 80 3.46 -6.37 -4.73
C VAL A 80 4.23 -7.39 -5.55
N SER A 81 5.19 -8.08 -4.93
CA SER A 81 5.83 -9.23 -5.54
C SER A 81 4.92 -10.44 -5.48
N GLU A 82 4.91 -11.25 -6.53
CA GLU A 82 4.12 -12.48 -6.60
C GLU A 82 4.97 -13.74 -6.47
N GLU A 83 6.26 -13.57 -6.16
CA GLU A 83 7.22 -14.66 -6.05
C GLU A 83 7.48 -15.05 -4.59
N LEU A 84 7.10 -14.18 -3.64
CA LEU A 84 7.21 -14.41 -2.21
C LEU A 84 5.92 -13.95 -1.51
N ASP A 85 5.37 -14.81 -0.65
CA ASP A 85 4.20 -14.48 0.17
C ASP A 85 4.45 -13.21 1.01
N GLY A 86 3.44 -12.36 1.11
CA GLY A 86 3.48 -11.14 1.92
C GLY A 86 4.45 -10.06 1.44
N SER A 87 5.10 -10.24 0.29
CA SER A 87 6.16 -9.35 -0.15
C SER A 87 5.60 -8.16 -0.92
N SER A 88 5.60 -6.99 -0.26
CA SER A 88 5.23 -5.71 -0.88
C SER A 88 6.16 -4.55 -0.48
N LEU A 89 6.11 -3.50 -1.30
CA LEU A 89 6.78 -2.22 -1.08
C LEU A 89 5.78 -1.09 -1.27
N LEU A 90 5.84 -0.08 -0.40
CA LEU A 90 5.24 1.23 -0.67
C LEU A 90 6.29 2.22 -1.16
N PHE A 91 6.04 2.86 -2.30
CA PHE A 91 6.92 3.90 -2.81
C PHE A 91 6.17 5.19 -3.18
N HIS A 92 6.86 6.31 -3.04
CA HIS A 92 6.41 7.63 -3.45
C HIS A 92 7.09 8.03 -4.75
N LEU A 93 6.30 8.20 -5.81
CA LEU A 93 6.73 8.78 -7.08
C LEU A 93 6.57 10.31 -7.03
N ALA A 94 7.68 11.03 -7.18
CA ALA A 94 7.74 12.49 -7.05
C ALA A 94 8.14 13.16 -8.37
N TYR A 95 8.01 14.49 -8.44
CA TYR A 95 8.45 15.25 -9.62
C TYR A 95 9.97 15.16 -9.80
N TYR A 96 10.75 15.32 -8.74
CA TYR A 96 12.21 15.20 -8.78
C TYR A 96 12.67 13.80 -8.38
N LYS A 97 13.65 13.23 -9.08
CA LYS A 97 14.19 11.89 -8.83
C LYS A 97 14.74 11.74 -7.41
N LYS A 98 15.36 12.80 -6.87
CA LYS A 98 15.89 12.82 -5.49
C LYS A 98 14.80 12.62 -4.41
N ASP A 99 13.55 12.89 -4.75
CA ASP A 99 12.41 12.79 -3.84
C ASP A 99 11.64 11.48 -4.04
N PHE A 100 12.05 10.62 -5.00
CA PHE A 100 11.56 9.25 -5.09
C PHE A 100 12.02 8.46 -3.87
N LYS A 101 11.07 7.86 -3.15
CA LYS A 101 11.35 7.15 -1.90
C LYS A 101 10.57 5.86 -1.81
N ALA A 102 11.26 4.75 -1.56
CA ALA A 102 10.67 3.58 -0.93
C ALA A 102 10.41 3.93 0.55
N VAL A 103 9.14 3.93 0.95
CA VAL A 103 8.72 4.32 2.31
C VAL A 103 8.68 3.10 3.24
N ILE A 104 8.29 1.94 2.73
CA ILE A 104 8.23 0.68 3.49
C ILE A 104 8.61 -0.48 2.57
N ASP A 105 9.70 -1.18 2.90
CA ASP A 105 10.17 -2.42 2.25
C ASP A 105 10.54 -3.47 3.32
N SER A 106 9.59 -3.89 4.15
CA SER A 106 9.88 -4.78 5.29
C SER A 106 10.42 -6.14 4.87
N SER A 107 10.12 -6.57 3.63
CA SER A 107 10.57 -7.86 3.08
C SER A 107 11.86 -7.74 2.26
N ASN A 108 12.47 -6.54 2.22
CA ASN A 108 13.72 -6.27 1.51
C ASN A 108 13.67 -6.70 0.03
N ILE A 109 12.57 -6.37 -0.64
CA ILE A 109 12.32 -6.66 -2.05
C ILE A 109 13.32 -5.90 -2.91
N VAL A 110 13.48 -4.60 -2.61
CA VAL A 110 14.44 -3.73 -3.28
C VAL A 110 15.85 -4.17 -2.87
N GLY A 111 16.64 -4.55 -3.86
CA GLY A 111 18.01 -5.04 -3.65
C GLY A 111 18.13 -6.56 -3.48
N ASN A 112 17.02 -7.31 -3.37
CA ASN A 112 17.04 -8.78 -3.38
C ASN A 112 16.36 -9.37 -4.63
N LEU A 113 15.16 -8.88 -4.96
CA LEU A 113 14.38 -9.36 -6.10
C LEU A 113 14.34 -8.35 -7.24
N PHE A 114 14.10 -7.08 -6.90
CA PHE A 114 13.96 -6.02 -7.89
C PHE A 114 14.83 -4.81 -7.55
N ASN A 115 15.18 -4.05 -8.56
CA ASN A 115 15.56 -2.65 -8.42
C ASN A 115 14.45 -1.78 -9.02
N ILE A 116 14.08 -0.71 -8.32
CA ILE A 116 13.03 0.21 -8.75
C ILE A 116 13.59 1.63 -8.72
N GLU A 117 13.54 2.31 -9.85
CA GLU A 117 14.04 3.68 -9.94
C GLU A 117 13.18 4.57 -10.83
N GLN A 118 13.14 5.86 -10.50
CA GLN A 118 12.62 6.88 -11.40
C GLN A 118 13.68 7.26 -12.43
N ILE A 119 13.28 7.32 -13.70
CA ILE A 119 14.23 7.46 -14.81
C ILE A 119 14.88 8.85 -14.85
N LYS A 120 14.08 9.91 -14.67
CA LYS A 120 14.53 11.31 -14.70
C LYS A 120 13.54 12.24 -14.00
N ASP A 121 13.98 13.45 -13.70
CA ASP A 121 13.09 14.51 -13.22
C ASP A 121 11.94 14.77 -14.21
N GLY A 122 10.75 15.01 -13.67
CA GLY A 122 9.52 15.18 -14.43
C GLY A 122 8.98 13.89 -15.06
N SER A 123 9.68 12.76 -14.93
CA SER A 123 9.21 11.46 -15.42
C SER A 123 8.17 10.88 -14.47
N LYS A 124 7.01 10.48 -15.01
CA LYS A 124 6.09 9.59 -14.30
C LYS A 124 6.34 8.11 -14.60
N THR A 125 7.46 7.81 -15.25
CA THR A 125 7.87 6.44 -15.57
C THR A 125 8.91 5.98 -14.57
N ILE A 126 8.68 4.80 -14.01
CA ILE A 126 9.66 4.04 -13.24
C ILE A 126 10.25 2.93 -14.10
N ARG A 127 11.48 2.53 -13.79
CA ARG A 127 12.07 1.29 -14.28
C ARG A 127 12.05 0.27 -13.16
N VAL A 128 11.59 -0.92 -13.49
CA VAL A 128 11.71 -2.10 -12.64
C VAL A 128 12.67 -3.07 -13.30
N THR A 129 13.74 -3.41 -12.62
CA THR A 129 14.76 -4.35 -13.08
C THR A 129 14.71 -5.59 -12.22
N ASN A 130 14.66 -6.76 -12.85
CA ASN A 130 14.78 -8.03 -12.16
C ASN A 130 16.24 -8.28 -11.79
N LEU A 131 16.51 -8.60 -10.52
CA LEU A 131 17.84 -8.90 -10.00
C LEU A 131 18.13 -10.41 -9.93
N ARG A 132 17.22 -11.25 -10.43
CA ARG A 132 17.33 -12.71 -10.48
C ARG A 132 17.38 -13.19 -11.91
N SER A 133 18.08 -14.30 -12.13
CA SER A 133 18.09 -15.00 -13.42
C SER A 133 16.78 -15.75 -13.70
N SER A 134 15.98 -16.03 -12.65
CA SER A 134 14.64 -16.60 -12.79
C SER A 134 13.62 -15.53 -13.21
N VAL A 135 12.48 -15.99 -13.74
CA VAL A 135 11.33 -15.11 -13.99
C VAL A 135 10.85 -14.54 -12.65
N GLN A 136 10.53 -13.25 -12.64
CA GLN A 136 9.89 -12.60 -11.50
C GLN A 136 8.60 -11.90 -11.94
N ARG A 137 7.53 -12.11 -11.18
CA ARG A 137 6.25 -11.44 -11.36
C ARG A 137 5.94 -10.46 -10.24
N PHE A 138 5.26 -9.39 -10.61
CA PHE A 138 4.81 -8.36 -9.68
C PHE A 138 3.60 -7.63 -10.24
N SER A 139 2.89 -6.93 -9.35
CA SER A 139 1.86 -5.98 -9.71
C SER A 139 2.14 -4.61 -9.10
N ILE A 140 1.65 -3.56 -9.78
CA ILE A 140 1.66 -2.20 -9.26
C ILE A 140 0.24 -1.71 -9.16
N ASN A 141 -0.05 -1.11 -8.00
CA ASN A 141 -1.38 -0.71 -7.60
C ASN A 141 -1.34 0.73 -7.11
N ARG A 142 -2.35 1.51 -7.52
CA ARG A 142 -2.57 2.82 -6.94
C ARG A 142 -3.41 2.66 -5.67
N LEU A 143 -2.92 3.23 -4.57
CA LEU A 143 -3.67 3.45 -3.35
C LEU A 143 -4.40 4.80 -3.39
#